data_AF-A0A6V7M265-F1
#
_entry.id   AF-A0A6V7M265-F1
#
_cell.length_a   1.000
_cell.length_b   1.000
_cell.length_c   1.000
_cell.angle_alpha   90.00
_cell.angle_beta   90.00
_cell.angle_gamma   90.00
#
_symmetry.space_group_name_H-M   'P 1'
#
loop_
_entity.id
_entity.type
_entity.pdbx_description
1 polymer ?
#
loop_
_entity_poly.entity_id
_entity_poly.type
_entity_poly.pdbx_seq_one_letter_code
_entity_poly.pdbx_strand_id
1 'polypeptide(L)'
;IIESKHGLLTTVAYQLGPKAPPVYALEGSIPIAGGILDWLKENLHCLTDVRDSESMIEQIPLENDVAFVPAFSGLYAPYWDKDAQ
;
A
#
# COMPACT_ATOMS: atom_id res chain seq x y z
N ILE A 1 -20.48 14.97 -3.14
CA ILE A 1 -19.85 14.02 -2.20
C ILE A 1 -19.94 12.65 -2.86
N ILE A 2 -18.85 11.90 -2.91
CA ILE A 2 -18.81 10.53 -3.43
C ILE A 2 -18.73 9.59 -2.23
N GLU A 3 -19.46 8.48 -2.20
CA GLU A 3 -19.42 7.52 -1.10
C GLU A 3 -18.79 6.21 -1.54
N SER A 4 -17.94 5.63 -0.70
CA SER A 4 -17.35 4.31 -0.97
C SER A 4 -18.34 3.20 -0.67
N LYS A 5 -18.33 2.16 -1.51
CA LYS A 5 -19.07 0.90 -1.27
C LYS A 5 -18.18 -0.23 -0.74
N HIS A 6 -16.86 0.00 -0.64
CA HIS A 6 -15.86 -1.05 -0.35
C HIS A 6 -14.76 -0.53 0.58
N GLY A 7 -15.11 0.20 1.64
CA GLY A 7 -14.16 0.56 2.69
C GLY A 7 -13.09 1.59 2.28
N LEU A 8 -13.39 2.48 1.34
CA LEU A 8 -12.51 3.62 1.02
C LEU A 8 -12.98 4.88 1.73
N LEU A 9 -12.07 5.81 2.00
CA LEU A 9 -12.38 7.10 2.59
C LEU A 9 -12.85 8.07 1.52
N THR A 10 -13.83 8.92 1.85
CA THR A 10 -14.20 10.07 1.04
C THR A 10 -13.37 11.26 1.47
N THR A 11 -12.61 11.86 0.56
CA THR A 11 -11.74 12.99 0.85
C THR A 11 -11.92 14.12 -0.16
N VAL A 12 -11.39 15.30 0.15
CA VAL A 12 -11.30 16.39 -0.82
C VAL A 12 -10.03 16.17 -1.64
N ALA A 13 -10.19 15.99 -2.96
CA ALA A 13 -9.07 15.89 -3.88
C ALA A 13 -8.39 17.26 -4.05
N TYR A 14 -9.17 18.28 -4.33
CA TYR A 14 -8.70 19.66 -4.46
C TYR A 14 -9.84 20.68 -4.44
N GLN A 15 -9.50 21.94 -4.19
CA GLN A 15 -10.40 23.09 -4.35
C GLN A 15 -9.61 24.29 -4.90
N LEU A 16 -9.90 24.71 -6.12
CA LEU A 16 -9.17 25.79 -6.80
C LEU A 16 -9.76 27.16 -6.44
N GLY A 17 -9.53 27.57 -5.19
CA GLY A 17 -9.85 28.89 -4.67
C GLY A 17 -11.05 28.91 -3.72
N PRO A 18 -11.23 30.01 -2.96
CA PRO A 18 -12.14 30.03 -1.80
C PRO A 18 -13.62 29.82 -2.12
N LYS A 19 -14.03 30.15 -3.35
CA LYS A 19 -15.43 30.05 -3.81
C LYS A 19 -15.66 28.94 -4.82
N ALA A 20 -14.60 28.25 -5.27
CA ALA A 20 -14.76 27.14 -6.19
C ALA A 20 -15.36 25.94 -5.45
N PRO A 21 -16.23 25.15 -6.10
CA PRO A 21 -16.73 23.93 -5.50
C PRO A 21 -15.57 22.92 -5.31
N PRO A 22 -15.49 22.22 -4.17
CA PRO A 22 -14.48 21.19 -3.95
C PRO A 22 -14.75 19.98 -4.85
N VAL A 23 -13.67 19.39 -5.34
CA VAL A 23 -13.71 18.09 -6.03
C VAL A 23 -13.34 17.02 -5.02
N TYR A 24 -14.17 15.98 -4.93
CA TYR A 24 -14.00 14.88 -3.99
C TYR A 24 -13.36 13.66 -4.66
N ALA A 25 -12.65 12.85 -3.88
CA ALA A 25 -12.07 11.59 -4.29
C ALA A 25 -12.39 10.47 -3.29
N LEU A 26 -12.20 9.23 -3.76
CA LEU A 26 -12.13 8.06 -2.90
C LEU A 26 -10.65 7.70 -2.68
N GLU A 27 -10.25 7.53 -1.43
CA GLU A 27 -8.88 7.23 -1.04
C GLU A 27 -8.79 5.88 -0.32
N GLY A 28 -7.82 5.05 -0.74
CA GLY A 28 -7.44 3.82 -0.06
C GLY A 28 -5.97 3.89 0.33
N SER A 29 -5.69 3.76 1.62
CA SER A 29 -4.33 3.85 2.14
C SER A 29 -3.73 2.46 2.32
N ILE A 30 -2.47 2.29 1.93
CA ILE A 30 -1.64 1.12 2.24
C ILE A 30 -0.49 1.63 3.13
N PRO A 31 -0.36 1.14 4.37
CA PRO A 31 0.51 1.77 5.37
C PRO A 31 1.98 1.55 5.09
N ILE A 32 2.34 0.42 4.48
CA ILE A 32 3.72 0.10 4.12
C ILE A 32 3.78 -0.37 2.66
N ALA A 33 4.37 0.48 1.82
CA ALA A 33 4.66 0.17 0.43
C ALA A 33 6.17 0.06 0.25
N GLY A 34 6.86 1.16 -0.05
CA GLY A 34 8.32 1.16 -0.25
C GLY A 34 9.12 0.69 0.97
N GLY A 35 8.66 0.98 2.19
CA GLY A 35 9.32 0.56 3.43
C GLY A 35 9.45 -0.95 3.60
N ILE A 36 8.71 -1.76 2.83
CA ILE A 36 8.86 -3.22 2.89
C ILE A 36 10.20 -3.69 2.33
N LEU A 37 10.73 -3.02 1.30
CA LEU A 37 12.01 -3.38 0.69
C LEU A 37 13.16 -3.15 1.66
N ASP A 38 13.10 -2.04 2.39
CA ASP A 38 14.05 -1.74 3.47
C ASP A 38 13.93 -2.77 4.59
N TRP A 39 12.71 -3.11 5.01
CA TRP A 39 12.50 -4.13 6.04
C TRP A 39 13.07 -5.49 5.63
N LEU A 40 12.82 -5.93 4.39
CA LEU A 40 13.34 -7.19 3.83
C LEU A 40 14.87 -7.22 3.82
N LYS A 41 15.51 -6.12 3.43
CA LYS A 41 16.96 -5.96 3.44
C LYS A 41 17.54 -6.01 4.85
N GLU A 42 16.96 -5.24 5.77
CA GLU A 42 17.56 -5.03 7.11
C GLU A 42 17.20 -6.14 8.12
N ASN A 43 16.08 -6.85 7.95
CA ASN A 43 15.60 -7.84 8.92
C ASN A 43 15.70 -9.29 8.44
N LEU A 44 15.41 -9.55 7.16
CA LEU A 44 15.53 -10.89 6.57
C LEU A 44 16.83 -11.08 5.79
N HIS A 45 17.55 -9.99 5.52
CA HIS A 45 18.80 -10.01 4.73
C HIS A 45 18.66 -10.74 3.40
N CYS A 46 17.45 -10.75 2.82
CA CYS A 46 17.15 -11.41 1.55
C CYS A 46 17.43 -10.51 0.34
N LEU A 47 17.70 -9.22 0.57
CA LEU A 47 18.11 -8.25 -0.44
C LEU A 47 19.44 -7.63 0.02
N THR A 48 20.37 -7.43 -0.92
CA THR A 48 21.60 -6.66 -0.66
C THR A 48 21.37 -5.18 -0.98
N ASP A 49 20.80 -4.90 -2.14
CA ASP A 49 20.29 -3.58 -2.52
C ASP A 49 18.82 -3.70 -2.96
N VAL A 50 18.01 -2.68 -2.64
CA VAL A 50 16.60 -2.64 -3.05
C VAL A 50 16.46 -2.58 -4.58
N ARG A 51 17.47 -2.07 -5.29
CA ARG A 51 17.52 -2.01 -6.76
C ARG A 51 17.66 -3.37 -7.42
N ASP A 52 18.12 -4.38 -6.69
CA ASP A 52 18.29 -5.73 -7.23
C ASP A 52 16.96 -6.47 -7.37
N SER A 53 15.92 -6.00 -6.67
CA SER A 53 14.62 -6.67 -6.56
C SER A 53 13.96 -7.00 -7.90
N GLU A 54 14.02 -6.09 -8.88
CA GLU A 54 13.43 -6.30 -10.21
C GLU A 54 14.11 -7.48 -10.94
N SER A 55 15.45 -7.48 -10.99
CA SER A 55 16.22 -8.55 -11.63
C SER A 55 16.06 -9.91 -10.95
N MET A 56 15.77 -9.93 -9.65
CA MET A 56 15.50 -11.16 -8.89
C MET A 56 14.12 -11.72 -9.24
N ILE A 57 13.11 -10.85 -9.36
CA ILE A 57 11.74 -11.26 -9.75
C ILE A 57 11.74 -11.91 -11.12
N GLU A 58 12.51 -11.39 -12.08
CA GLU A 58 12.61 -11.94 -13.44
C GLU A 58 13.15 -13.37 -13.50
N GLN A 59 13.88 -13.81 -12.48
CA GLN A 59 14.46 -15.16 -12.40
C GLN A 59 13.52 -16.19 -11.78
N ILE A 60 12.40 -15.75 -11.19
CA ILE A 60 11.48 -16.61 -10.45
C ILE A 60 10.45 -17.21 -11.42
N PRO A 61 10.16 -18.53 -11.34
CA PRO A 61 9.07 -19.14 -12.09
C PRO A 61 7.72 -18.48 -11.79
N LEU A 62 6.84 -18.40 -12.78
CA LEU A 62 5.51 -17.78 -12.64
C LEU A 62 4.61 -18.48 -11.60
N GLU A 63 4.86 -19.75 -11.31
CA GLU A 63 4.12 -20.53 -10.32
C GLU A 63 4.78 -20.39 -8.94
N ASN A 64 4.14 -19.62 -8.05
CA ASN A 64 4.52 -19.53 -6.64
C ASN A 64 3.28 -19.56 -5.75
N ASP A 65 3.33 -20.41 -4.72
CA ASP A 65 2.23 -20.61 -3.76
C ASP A 65 2.44 -19.81 -2.45
N VAL A 66 3.47 -18.96 -2.40
CA VAL A 66 3.83 -18.20 -1.20
C VAL A 66 3.28 -16.78 -1.31
N ALA A 67 2.44 -16.40 -0.35
CA ALA A 67 1.97 -15.03 -0.17
C ALA A 67 2.57 -14.44 1.12
N PHE A 68 3.07 -13.21 1.01
CA PHE A 68 3.54 -12.44 2.15
C PHE A 68 2.62 -11.24 2.36
N VAL A 69 2.08 -11.10 3.58
CA VAL A 69 1.14 -10.03 3.94
C VAL A 69 1.84 -9.07 4.91
N PRO A 70 2.31 -7.90 4.45
CA PRO A 70 3.08 -6.97 5.28
C PRO A 70 2.14 -6.09 6.13
N ALA A 71 1.51 -6.69 7.14
CA ALA A 71 0.55 -6.02 8.02
C ALA A 71 1.18 -5.52 9.34
N PHE A 72 2.44 -5.05 9.32
CA PHE A 72 3.18 -4.68 10.54
C PHE A 72 2.52 -3.60 11.41
N SER A 73 1.61 -2.81 10.84
CA SER A 73 0.80 -1.80 11.55
C SER A 73 -0.70 -2.08 11.40
N GLY A 74 -1.08 -3.34 11.16
CA GLY A 74 -2.41 -3.75 10.75
C GLY A 74 -2.70 -3.51 9.26
N LEU A 75 -3.88 -3.96 8.83
CA LEU A 75 -4.40 -3.78 7.49
C LEU A 75 -5.22 -2.48 7.43
N TYR A 76 -4.95 -1.65 6.43
CA TYR A 76 -5.74 -0.45 6.15
C TYR A 76 -6.80 -0.78 5.09
N ALA A 77 -7.09 0.12 4.17
CA ALA A 77 -8.12 -0.09 3.16
C ALA A 77 -7.88 -1.40 2.37
N PRO A 78 -8.92 -2.19 2.07
CA PRO A 78 -10.32 -1.99 2.46
C PRO A 78 -10.69 -2.58 3.84
N TYR A 79 -9.77 -3.26 4.52
CA TYR A 79 -10.05 -4.12 5.69
C TYR A 79 -10.13 -3.37 7.02
N TRP A 80 -9.28 -2.35 7.22
CA TRP A 80 -9.21 -1.55 8.45
C TRP A 80 -9.10 -2.38 9.73
N ASP A 81 -8.27 -3.41 9.70
CA ASP A 81 -8.03 -4.33 10.81
C ASP A 81 -6.69 -4.01 11.47
N LYS A 82 -6.75 -3.31 12.61
CA LYS A 82 -5.57 -2.97 13.41
C LYS A 82 -4.98 -4.18 14.15
N ASP A 83 -5.73 -5.27 14.30
CA ASP A 83 -5.32 -6.45 15.06
C ASP A 83 -4.63 -7.49 14.14
N ALA A 84 -4.57 -7.24 12.83
CA ALA A 84 -3.91 -8.09 11.83
C ALA A 84 -2.36 -7.99 11.81
N GLN A 85 -1.74 -7.53 12.90
CA GLN A 85 -0.28 -7.39 13.03
C GLN A 85 0.43 -8.72 13.34
#